data_AF-W2GQS9-F1
#
_entry.id   AF-W2GQS9-F1
#
_cell.length_a   1.000
_cell.length_b   1.000
_cell.length_c   1.000
_cell.angle_alpha   90.00
_cell.angle_beta   90.00
_cell.angle_gamma   90.00
#
_symmetry.space_group_name_H-M   'P 1'
#
loop_
_entity.id
_entity.type
_entity.pdbx_description
1 polymer ?
#
loop_
_entity_poly.entity_id
_entity_poly.type
_entity_poly.pdbx_seq_one_letter_code
_entity_poly.pdbx_strand_id
1 'polypeptide(L)'
;CPWLTLSRKRETTAKGSEVSVDEKKTKTKLSHVPDNAWYISKLDLQHSQFCNSVVEMTSKYLVEQPGFKAAITEGHSTSMKRVVNNVKTFHGVDMQKQPALVYRAIQSEKEKQKVDPTVEYGRLPSFFQVFERKNAGSR
;
A
#
# COMPACT_ATOMS: atom_id res chain seq x y z
N CYS A 1 -20.33 -11.64 4.45
CA CYS A 1 -19.31 -12.02 3.44
C CYS A 1 -18.47 -10.80 3.04
N PRO A 2 -17.31 -10.54 3.69
CA PRO A 2 -16.57 -9.29 3.57
C PRO A 2 -15.59 -9.22 2.37
N TRP A 3 -15.63 -10.17 1.44
CA TRP A 3 -14.62 -10.38 0.40
C TRP A 3 -14.97 -9.78 -0.98
N LEU A 4 -16.10 -9.07 -1.09
CA LEU A 4 -16.59 -8.47 -2.33
C LEU A 4 -16.71 -6.95 -2.19
N THR A 5 -15.84 -6.22 -2.90
CA THR A 5 -16.02 -4.77 -3.11
C THR A 5 -16.81 -4.52 -4.38
N LEU A 6 -18.09 -4.20 -4.23
CA LEU A 6 -18.98 -3.84 -5.32
C LEU A 6 -18.80 -2.35 -5.67
N SER A 7 -18.67 -2.05 -6.96
CA SER A 7 -18.60 -0.68 -7.47
C SER A 7 -19.74 -0.44 -8.44
N ARG A 8 -20.45 0.69 -8.29
CA ARG A 8 -21.56 1.08 -9.16
C ARG A 8 -21.06 2.07 -10.21
N LYS A 9 -21.38 1.82 -11.48
CA LYS A 9 -21.19 2.80 -12.55
C LYS A 9 -22.14 3.98 -12.28
N ARG A 10 -21.60 5.17 -12.01
CA ARG A 10 -22.40 6.38 -11.76
C ARG A 10 -23.09 6.81 -13.06
N GLU A 11 -24.35 7.18 -12.95
CA GLU A 11 -25.05 7.87 -14.03
C GLU A 11 -24.33 9.19 -14.34
N THR A 12 -24.01 9.41 -15.61
CA THR A 12 -23.65 10.75 -16.09
C THR A 12 -24.94 11.55 -16.16
N THR A 13 -25.30 12.23 -15.07
CA THR A 13 -26.40 13.20 -15.07
C THR A 13 -26.04 14.37 -16.00
N ALA A 14 -26.49 14.30 -17.25
CA ALA A 14 -26.65 15.48 -18.09
C ALA A 14 -27.84 16.28 -17.54
N LYS A 15 -27.57 17.35 -16.78
CA LYS A 15 -28.59 18.36 -16.49
C LYS A 15 -28.84 19.12 -17.80
N GLY A 16 -30.08 19.10 -18.26
CA GLY A 16 -30.49 19.54 -19.59
C GLY A 16 -30.30 21.03 -19.86
N SER A 17 -30.09 21.35 -21.13
CA SER A 17 -31.03 22.08 -22.00
C SER A 17 -30.35 22.31 -23.35
N GLU A 18 -30.94 21.72 -24.39
CA GLU A 18 -30.92 22.07 -25.81
C GLU A 18 -29.58 22.30 -26.58
N VAL A 19 -29.60 21.76 -27.80
CA VAL A 19 -28.69 21.96 -28.95
C VAL A 19 -27.43 21.09 -29.02
N SER A 20 -27.58 20.07 -29.87
CA SER A 20 -26.60 19.34 -30.69
C SER A 20 -25.11 19.66 -30.50
N VAL A 21 -24.39 18.76 -29.83
CA VAL A 21 -23.07 18.32 -30.28
C VAL A 21 -22.97 16.83 -29.91
N ASP A 22 -22.67 15.98 -30.90
CA ASP A 22 -22.23 14.60 -30.68
C ASP A 22 -20.97 14.61 -29.81
N GLU A 23 -21.15 14.64 -28.50
CA GLU A 23 -20.08 14.40 -27.55
C GLU A 23 -19.63 12.95 -27.74
N LYS A 24 -18.51 12.76 -28.43
CA LYS A 24 -17.84 11.47 -28.56
C LYS A 24 -17.57 10.93 -27.15
N LYS A 25 -18.45 10.05 -26.67
CA LYS A 25 -18.25 9.28 -25.43
C LYS A 25 -16.85 8.67 -25.50
N THR A 26 -15.96 9.10 -24.60
CA THR A 26 -14.64 8.52 -24.46
C THR A 26 -14.82 7.02 -24.21
N LYS A 27 -14.33 6.18 -25.13
CA LYS A 27 -14.45 4.72 -25.04
C LYS A 27 -13.63 4.24 -23.84
N THR A 28 -14.22 4.27 -22.66
CA THR A 28 -13.67 3.63 -21.48
C THR A 28 -13.79 2.11 -21.64
N LYS A 29 -12.91 1.36 -20.97
CA LYS A 29 -12.93 -0.12 -21.00
C LYS A 29 -14.26 -0.74 -20.55
N LEU A 30 -15.17 0.06 -19.98
CA LEU A 30 -16.48 -0.33 -19.45
C LEU A 30 -17.65 0.18 -20.31
N SER A 31 -17.41 0.60 -21.56
CA SER A 31 -18.47 1.06 -22.47
C SER A 31 -19.52 0.00 -22.80
N HIS A 32 -19.16 -1.29 -22.70
CA HIS A 32 -20.04 -2.43 -22.92
C HIS A 32 -20.93 -2.77 -21.71
N VAL A 33 -20.64 -2.19 -20.54
CA VAL A 33 -21.40 -2.47 -19.31
C VAL A 33 -22.61 -1.51 -19.26
N PRO A 34 -23.85 -2.03 -19.14
CA PRO A 34 -25.04 -1.19 -19.08
C PRO A 34 -25.00 -0.23 -17.89
N ASP A 35 -25.62 0.92 -18.06
CA ASP A 35 -25.75 1.91 -16.99
C ASP A 35 -26.54 1.29 -15.82
N ASN A 36 -26.16 1.62 -14.59
CA ASN A 36 -26.65 1.01 -13.34
C ASN A 36 -26.29 -0.48 -13.10
N ALA A 37 -25.48 -1.11 -13.95
CA ALA A 37 -24.95 -2.43 -13.63
C ALA A 37 -23.93 -2.37 -12.48
N TRP A 38 -23.98 -3.41 -11.64
CA TRP A 38 -22.93 -3.69 -10.66
C TRP A 38 -21.83 -4.49 -11.34
N TYR A 39 -20.58 -4.05 -11.19
CA TYR A 39 -19.43 -4.83 -11.62
C TYR A 39 -18.51 -5.13 -10.45
N ILE A 40 -17.91 -6.31 -10.49
CA ILE A 40 -16.96 -6.75 -9.49
C ILE A 40 -15.60 -6.20 -9.89
N SER A 41 -15.13 -5.19 -9.16
CA SER A 41 -13.86 -4.51 -9.47
C SER A 41 -12.64 -5.28 -8.97
N LYS A 42 -12.82 -6.12 -7.93
CA LYS A 42 -11.78 -6.93 -7.31
C LYS A 42 -12.39 -8.21 -6.75
N LEU A 43 -11.72 -9.34 -6.99
CA LEU A 43 -11.96 -10.62 -6.33
C LEU A 43 -10.66 -11.01 -5.63
N ASP A 44 -10.76 -11.37 -4.36
CA ASP A 44 -9.63 -11.90 -3.59
C ASP A 44 -9.48 -13.39 -3.93
N LEU A 45 -8.89 -13.66 -5.11
CA LEU A 45 -8.69 -15.02 -5.61
C LEU A 45 -7.37 -15.59 -5.11
N GLN A 46 -7.42 -16.75 -4.46
CA GLN A 46 -6.24 -17.59 -4.22
C GLN A 46 -5.73 -18.11 -5.59
N HIS A 47 -4.42 -18.05 -5.82
CA HIS A 47 -3.83 -18.49 -7.09
C HIS A 47 -4.04 -19.99 -7.29
N SER A 48 -4.52 -20.41 -8.47
CA SER A 48 -4.61 -21.83 -8.82
C SER A 48 -3.22 -22.44 -8.95
N GLN A 49 -3.05 -23.70 -8.55
CA GLN A 49 -1.77 -24.42 -8.58
C GLN A 49 -1.15 -24.53 -9.99
N PHE A 50 -1.97 -24.38 -11.04
CA PHE A 50 -1.56 -24.40 -12.44
C PHE A 50 -1.61 -23.02 -13.11
N CYS A 51 -1.72 -21.95 -12.33
CA CYS A 51 -1.73 -20.61 -12.87
C CYS A 51 -0.29 -20.18 -13.18
N ASN A 52 0.04 -20.12 -14.46
CA ASN A 52 1.35 -19.69 -14.95
C ASN A 52 1.47 -18.16 -15.01
N SER A 53 0.49 -17.41 -14.48
CA SER A 53 0.58 -15.95 -14.50
C SER A 53 1.68 -15.52 -13.53
N VAL A 54 2.67 -14.82 -14.06
CA VAL A 54 3.70 -14.18 -13.25
C VAL A 54 3.02 -13.02 -12.53
N VAL A 55 2.89 -13.11 -11.20
CA VAL A 55 2.37 -12.01 -10.38
C VAL A 55 3.22 -10.78 -10.64
N GLU A 56 2.62 -9.72 -11.18
CA GLU A 56 3.30 -8.45 -11.30
C GLU A 56 3.60 -7.93 -9.88
N MET A 57 4.89 -7.89 -9.56
CA MET A 57 5.39 -7.40 -8.29
C MET A 57 4.89 -5.96 -8.10
N THR A 58 3.99 -5.75 -7.14
CA THR A 58 3.47 -4.43 -6.76
C THR A 58 4.21 -3.93 -5.52
N SER A 59 4.30 -2.60 -5.30
CA SER A 59 4.97 -2.03 -4.12
C SER A 59 4.43 -2.58 -2.80
N LYS A 60 3.11 -2.79 -2.68
CA LYS A 60 2.48 -3.38 -1.49
C LYS A 60 2.98 -4.81 -1.23
N TYR A 61 2.96 -5.63 -2.27
CA TYR A 61 3.42 -7.01 -2.18
C TYR A 61 4.92 -7.10 -1.88
N LEU A 62 5.72 -6.17 -2.42
CA LEU A 62 7.15 -6.06 -2.14
C LEU A 62 7.42 -5.79 -0.66
N VAL A 63 6.65 -4.89 -0.03
CA VAL A 63 6.79 -4.56 1.40
C VAL A 63 6.48 -5.76 2.31
N GLU A 64 5.57 -6.63 1.88
CA GLU A 64 5.21 -7.82 2.65
C GLU A 64 6.30 -8.89 2.64
N GLN A 65 7.21 -8.85 1.65
CA GLN A 65 8.24 -9.87 1.47
C GLN A 65 9.25 -9.89 2.64
N PRO A 66 9.61 -11.08 3.16
CA PRO A 66 10.59 -11.19 4.25
C PRO A 66 11.96 -10.61 3.88
N GLY A 67 12.44 -10.81 2.64
CA GLY A 67 13.70 -10.22 2.18
C GLY A 67 13.70 -8.69 2.15
N PHE A 68 12.53 -8.07 1.87
CA PHE A 68 12.39 -6.62 1.92
C PHE A 68 12.38 -6.13 3.37
N LYS A 69 11.60 -6.76 4.25
CA LYS A 69 11.55 -6.41 5.69
C LYS A 69 12.92 -6.55 6.37
N ALA A 70 13.66 -7.62 6.06
CA ALA A 70 15.03 -7.80 6.54
C ALA A 70 16.02 -6.75 6.01
N ALA A 71 15.72 -6.10 4.88
CA ALA A 71 16.53 -5.02 4.34
C ALA A 71 16.21 -3.65 4.95
N ILE A 72 14.98 -3.44 5.44
CA ILE A 72 14.49 -2.20 6.07
C ILE A 72 14.49 -2.37 7.59
N THR A 73 15.68 -2.49 8.17
CA THR A 73 15.89 -2.53 9.62
C THR A 73 16.27 -1.15 10.13
N GLU A 74 15.76 -0.76 11.30
CA GLU A 74 16.09 0.50 11.96
C GLU A 74 17.61 0.64 12.16
N GLY A 75 18.13 1.86 12.02
CA GLY A 75 19.56 2.16 12.17
C GLY A 75 20.47 1.65 11.04
N HIS A 76 19.96 0.90 10.06
CA HIS A 76 20.75 0.39 8.93
C HIS A 76 20.47 1.11 7.61
N SER A 77 21.44 1.06 6.69
CA SER A 77 21.31 1.66 5.36
C SER A 77 20.21 0.99 4.55
N THR A 78 19.14 1.72 4.24
CA THR A 78 18.03 1.29 3.36
C THR A 78 18.35 1.49 1.88
N SER A 79 19.61 1.29 1.47
CA SER A 79 20.02 1.56 0.10
C SER A 79 19.31 0.62 -0.88
N MET A 80 18.95 1.14 -2.06
CA MET A 80 18.31 0.39 -3.13
C MET A 80 19.02 -0.94 -3.43
N LYS A 81 20.35 -0.89 -3.57
CA LYS A 81 21.17 -2.06 -3.88
C LYS A 81 21.05 -3.16 -2.82
N ARG A 82 21.01 -2.79 -1.53
CA ARG A 82 20.83 -3.75 -0.43
C ARG A 82 19.46 -4.40 -0.50
N VAL A 83 18.41 -3.60 -0.69
CA VAL A 83 17.02 -4.10 -0.77
C VAL A 83 16.86 -5.06 -1.95
N VAL A 84 17.35 -4.69 -3.13
CA VAL A 84 17.27 -5.53 -4.33
C VAL A 84 18.06 -6.82 -4.15
N ASN A 85 19.28 -6.77 -3.60
CA ASN A 85 20.08 -7.97 -3.35
C ASN A 85 19.39 -8.90 -2.34
N ASN A 86 18.85 -8.38 -1.24
CA ASN A 86 18.14 -9.20 -0.26
C ASN A 86 16.89 -9.85 -0.86
N VAL A 87 16.07 -9.11 -1.60
CA VAL A 87 14.87 -9.66 -2.25
C VAL A 87 15.26 -10.74 -3.26
N LYS A 88 16.34 -10.55 -4.02
CA LYS A 88 16.86 -11.54 -4.94
C LYS A 88 17.36 -12.81 -4.24
N THR A 89 18.07 -12.68 -3.12
CA THR A 89 18.60 -13.83 -2.37
C THR A 89 17.49 -14.64 -1.71
N PHE A 90 16.47 -14.00 -1.14
CA PHE A 90 15.40 -14.69 -0.42
C PHE A 90 14.32 -15.27 -1.35
N HIS A 91 14.00 -14.58 -2.44
CA HIS A 91 12.83 -14.91 -3.28
C HIS A 91 13.16 -15.21 -4.73
N GLY A 92 14.43 -15.08 -5.15
CA GLY A 92 14.84 -15.24 -6.55
C GLY A 92 14.28 -14.17 -7.50
N VAL A 93 13.62 -13.12 -6.98
CA VAL A 93 13.01 -12.07 -7.78
C VAL A 93 14.02 -10.96 -8.04
N ASP A 94 14.32 -10.71 -9.31
CA ASP A 94 15.18 -9.60 -9.70
C ASP A 94 14.38 -8.29 -9.85
N MET A 95 14.67 -7.34 -8.97
CA MET A 95 14.02 -6.03 -8.93
C MET A 95 14.87 -4.92 -9.59
N GLN A 96 16.03 -5.25 -10.19
CA GLN A 96 16.91 -4.26 -10.83
C GLN A 96 16.23 -3.50 -11.97
N LYS A 97 15.32 -4.15 -12.70
CA LYS A 97 14.60 -3.56 -13.83
C LYS A 97 13.49 -2.58 -13.41
N GLN A 98 13.11 -2.55 -12.13
CA GLN A 98 11.99 -1.75 -11.62
C GLN A 98 12.40 -0.85 -10.42
N PRO A 99 13.40 0.04 -10.57
CA PRO A 99 13.94 0.83 -9.46
C PRO A 99 12.90 1.79 -8.87
N ALA A 100 12.01 2.35 -9.69
CA ALA A 100 10.97 3.27 -9.23
C ALA A 100 10.01 2.61 -8.24
N LEU A 101 9.69 1.33 -8.44
CA LEU A 101 8.80 0.58 -7.56
C LEU A 101 9.44 0.36 -6.19
N VAL A 102 10.71 -0.06 -6.20
CA VAL A 102 11.45 -0.29 -4.96
C VAL A 102 11.66 1.02 -4.20
N TYR A 103 11.89 2.15 -4.89
CA TYR A 103 12.05 3.45 -4.22
C TYR A 103 10.76 3.87 -3.52
N ARG A 104 9.62 3.72 -4.20
CA ARG A 104 8.30 3.98 -3.61
C ARG A 104 8.05 3.10 -2.39
N ALA A 105 8.39 1.83 -2.46
CA ALA A 105 8.25 0.90 -1.34
C ALA A 105 9.12 1.32 -0.15
N ILE A 106 10.41 1.60 -0.37
CA ILE A 106 11.34 2.07 0.66
C ILE A 106 10.81 3.35 1.31
N GLN A 107 10.38 4.32 0.50
CA GLN A 107 9.88 5.60 1.00
C GLN A 107 8.63 5.42 1.85
N SER A 108 7.67 4.60 1.39
CA SER A 108 6.46 4.31 2.15
C SER A 108 6.72 3.64 3.50
N GLU A 109 7.76 2.82 3.59
CA GLU A 109 8.10 2.14 4.86
C GLU A 109 8.88 3.05 5.81
N LYS A 110 9.76 3.89 5.27
CA LYS A 110 10.42 4.94 6.05
C LYS A 110 9.43 5.91 6.67
N GLU A 111 8.38 6.27 5.94
CA GLU A 111 7.33 7.14 6.45
C GLU A 111 6.57 6.52 7.62
N LYS A 112 6.37 5.19 7.62
CA LYS A 112 5.77 4.47 8.76
C LYS A 112 6.71 4.36 9.96
N GLN A 113 8.02 4.23 9.72
CA GLN A 113 9.04 4.15 10.77
C GLN A 113 9.33 5.50 11.44
N LYS A 114 8.86 6.62 10.88
CA LYS A 114 8.92 7.92 11.57
C LYS A 114 7.95 7.87 12.75
N VAL A 115 8.43 7.41 13.90
CA VAL A 115 7.74 7.56 15.16
C VAL A 115 7.71 9.04 15.51
N ASP A 116 6.53 9.58 15.80
CA ASP A 116 6.37 10.92 16.32
C ASP A 116 6.94 10.96 17.75
N PRO A 117 8.00 11.74 18.02
CA PRO A 117 8.60 11.85 19.35
C PRO A 117 7.56 12.24 20.41
N THR A 118 6.54 13.00 20.02
CA THR A 118 5.47 13.46 20.91
C THR A 118 4.60 12.30 21.41
N VAL A 119 4.41 11.26 20.59
CA VAL A 119 3.68 10.04 20.94
C VAL A 119 4.55 9.10 21.77
N GLU A 120 5.83 8.97 21.42
CA GLU A 120 6.80 8.11 22.11
C GLU A 120 7.08 8.59 23.54
N TYR A 121 7.27 9.90 23.71
CA TYR A 121 7.59 10.52 24.99
C TYR A 121 6.37 11.01 25.76
N GLY A 122 5.17 10.96 25.20
CA GLY A 122 3.93 11.40 25.86
C GLY A 122 3.61 10.64 27.16
N ARG A 123 4.18 9.45 27.36
CA ARG A 123 4.03 8.65 28.59
C ARG A 123 5.09 8.97 29.65
N LEU A 124 6.20 9.63 29.30
CA LEU A 124 7.25 9.99 30.25
C LEU A 124 6.74 10.77 31.46
N PRO A 125 5.84 11.77 31.33
CA PRO A 125 5.32 12.50 32.48
C PRO A 125 4.60 11.57 33.48
N SER A 126 3.76 10.65 32.99
CA SER A 126 3.07 9.68 33.84
C SER A 126 4.03 8.68 34.50
N PHE A 127 5.08 8.27 33.77
CA PHE A 127 6.14 7.43 34.31
C PHE A 127 6.91 8.14 35.44
N PHE A 128 7.32 9.39 35.23
CA PHE A 128 8.01 10.18 36.26
C PHE A 128 7.14 10.42 37.49
N GLN A 129 5.83 10.68 37.33
CA GLN A 129 4.91 10.79 38.47
C GLN A 129 4.80 9.47 39.28
N VAL A 130 4.75 8.32 38.60
CA VAL A 130 4.73 7.01 39.28
C VAL A 130 6.08 6.70 39.93
N PHE A 131 7.18 7.08 39.29
CA PHE A 131 8.53 6.91 39.79
C PHE A 131 8.76 7.74 41.07
N GLU A 132 8.36 9.01 41.07
CA GLU A 132 8.44 9.89 42.25
C GLU A 132 7.59 9.38 43.41
N ARG A 133 6.37 8.87 43.14
CA ARG A 133 5.52 8.28 44.19
C ARG A 133 6.14 7.03 44.82
N LYS A 134 6.81 6.19 44.02
CA LYS A 134 7.42 4.94 44.52
C LYS A 134 8.76 5.17 45.19
N ASN A 135 9.51 6.18 44.75
CA ASN A 135 10.81 6.54 45.30
C ASN A 135 10.73 7.94 45.90
N ALA A 136 9.98 8.06 47.00
CA ALA A 136 9.90 9.31 47.75
C ALA A 136 11.30 9.71 48.23
N GLY A 137 11.87 10.77 47.64
CA GLY A 137 13.22 11.28 47.93
C GLY A 137 14.28 11.03 46.85
N SER A 138 13.94 10.45 45.69
CA SER A 138 14.89 10.22 44.57
C SER A 138 15.18 11.47 43.72
N ARG A 139 14.92 12.67 44.24
CA ARG A 139 15.18 13.93 43.56
C ARG A 139 16.34 14.66 44.22
#